data_AF-A0A4U7C538-F1
#
_entry.id   AF-A0A4U7C538-F1
#
_cell.length_a   1.000
_cell.length_b   1.000
_cell.length_c   1.000
_cell.angle_alpha   90.00
_cell.angle_beta   90.00
_cell.angle_gamma   90.00
#
_symmetry.space_group_name_H-M   'P 1'
#
loop_
_entity.id
_entity.type
_entity.pdbx_description
1 polymer ?
#
loop_
_entity_poly.entity_id
_entity_poly.type
_entity_poly.pdbx_seq_one_letter_code
_entity_poly.pdbx_strand_id
1 'polypeptide(L)'
;NSIQKFCLIADVVTYLVGVAEKEPSDFLVEQGLLVGTNEYFEKSHVLKREYEDEEHPFGWMQDGVFELFAEADRLYRWQTEEELVDAAAELP
;
A
#
# COMPACT_ATOMS: atom_id res chain seq x y z
N ASN A 1 12.50 -16.15 1.94
CA ASN A 1 11.31 -17.03 1.84
C ASN A 1 10.02 -16.32 2.25
N SER A 2 10.01 -14.98 2.37
CA SER A 2 8.81 -14.17 2.60
C SER A 2 7.98 -14.03 1.32
N ILE A 3 8.63 -13.75 0.19
CA ILE A 3 7.99 -13.53 -1.11
C ILE A 3 7.10 -14.70 -1.55
N GLN A 4 7.58 -15.95 -1.46
CA GLN A 4 6.78 -17.12 -1.84
C GLN A 4 5.53 -17.29 -0.96
N LYS A 5 5.65 -16.98 0.34
CA LYS A 5 4.51 -16.99 1.26
C LYS A 5 3.54 -15.86 0.96
N PHE A 6 4.06 -14.67 0.64
CA PHE A 6 3.26 -13.54 0.21
C PHE A 6 2.47 -13.87 -1.06
N CYS A 7 3.11 -14.41 -2.10
CA CYS A 7 2.41 -14.81 -3.34
C CYS A 7 1.32 -15.84 -3.05
N LEU A 8 1.61 -16.87 -2.25
CA LEU A 8 0.61 -17.89 -1.91
C LEU A 8 -0.61 -17.30 -1.20
N ILE A 9 -0.40 -16.33 -0.30
CA ILE A 9 -1.51 -15.65 0.38
C ILE A 9 -2.24 -14.75 -0.61
N ALA A 10 -1.51 -13.97 -1.40
CA ALA A 10 -2.06 -13.09 -2.43
C ALA A 10 -2.97 -13.88 -3.37
N ASP A 11 -2.55 -15.05 -3.84
CA ASP A 11 -3.31 -15.92 -4.75
C ASP A 11 -4.68 -16.35 -4.21
N VAL A 12 -4.85 -16.44 -2.88
CA VAL A 12 -6.07 -17.02 -2.27
C VAL A 12 -6.99 -16.00 -1.60
N VAL A 13 -6.50 -14.79 -1.30
CA VAL A 13 -7.31 -13.75 -0.63
C VAL A 13 -8.12 -12.94 -1.64
N THR A 14 -9.27 -12.45 -1.19
CA THR A 14 -10.11 -11.53 -1.97
C THR A 14 -9.50 -10.13 -2.08
N TYR A 15 -8.87 -9.66 -1.00
CA TYR A 15 -8.29 -8.33 -0.92
C TYR A 15 -6.91 -8.37 -0.29
N LEU A 16 -6.04 -7.50 -0.78
CA LEU A 16 -4.71 -7.21 -0.23
C LEU A 16 -4.72 -5.79 0.30
N VAL A 17 -4.44 -5.62 1.58
CA VAL A 17 -4.36 -4.31 2.21
C VAL A 17 -2.92 -4.03 2.62
N GLY A 18 -2.31 -3.01 2.04
CA GLY A 18 -0.98 -2.54 2.39
C GLY A 18 -1.06 -1.27 3.23
N VAL A 19 -0.40 -1.24 4.39
CA VAL A 19 -0.20 -0.02 5.16
C VAL A 19 1.23 0.44 4.93
N ALA A 20 1.41 1.68 4.48
CA ALA A 20 2.71 2.25 4.14
C ALA A 20 3.09 3.36 5.13
N GLU A 21 4.15 3.10 5.89
CA GLU A 21 4.78 4.01 6.84
C GLU A 21 6.28 4.04 6.57
N LYS A 22 6.89 5.22 6.67
CA LYS A 22 8.33 5.43 6.48
C LYS A 22 9.15 4.63 7.50
N GLU A 23 8.81 4.77 8.78
CA GLU A 23 9.41 3.98 9.86
C GLU A 23 8.34 3.12 10.55
N PRO A 24 8.59 1.82 10.79
CA PRO A 24 9.84 1.09 10.56
C PRO A 24 9.96 0.44 9.15
N SER A 25 8.96 0.60 8.28
CA SER A 25 8.76 -0.33 7.15
C SER A 25 9.42 0.05 5.83
N ASP A 26 9.66 1.34 5.56
CA ASP A 26 10.23 1.87 4.30
C ASP A 26 9.71 1.12 3.03
N PHE A 27 10.53 0.95 1.99
CA PHE A 27 10.17 0.19 0.79
C PHE A 27 10.27 -1.33 0.97
N LEU A 28 9.13 -2.02 0.92
CA LEU A 28 9.08 -3.49 0.88
C LEU A 28 9.06 -3.99 -0.57
N VAL A 29 9.84 -5.02 -0.87
CA VAL A 29 9.90 -5.69 -2.19
C VAL A 29 8.50 -6.15 -2.64
N GLU A 30 7.64 -6.50 -1.68
CA GLU A 30 6.26 -6.89 -1.87
C GLU A 30 5.40 -5.77 -2.51
N GLN A 31 5.73 -4.48 -2.31
CA GLN A 31 5.02 -3.36 -2.97
C GLN A 31 5.22 -3.40 -4.48
N GLY A 32 6.40 -3.81 -4.95
CA GLY A 32 6.66 -4.03 -6.38
C GLY A 32 5.88 -5.21 -6.96
N LEU A 33 5.52 -6.20 -6.15
CA LEU A 33 4.70 -7.33 -6.58
C LEU A 33 3.23 -6.94 -6.76
N LEU A 34 2.72 -5.97 -5.98
CA LEU A 34 1.35 -5.50 -6.11
C LEU A 34 1.09 -4.93 -7.51
N VAL A 35 2.02 -4.12 -8.01
CA VAL A 35 1.94 -3.52 -9.36
C VAL A 35 2.53 -4.43 -10.45
N GLY A 36 3.22 -5.50 -10.06
CA GLY A 36 3.89 -6.43 -10.98
C GLY A 36 2.94 -7.39 -11.69
N THR A 37 1.73 -7.61 -11.16
CA THR A 37 0.69 -8.41 -11.82
C THR A 37 -0.65 -7.68 -11.75
N ASN A 38 -1.43 -7.74 -12.84
CA ASN A 38 -2.74 -7.09 -12.88
C ASN A 38 -3.69 -7.67 -11.81
N GLU A 39 -3.63 -8.98 -11.57
CA GLU A 39 -4.45 -9.64 -10.56
C GLU A 39 -4.17 -9.14 -9.14
N TYR A 40 -2.89 -8.95 -8.78
CA TYR A 40 -2.55 -8.45 -7.44
C TYR A 40 -2.96 -6.99 -7.30
N PHE A 41 -2.71 -6.19 -8.35
CA PHE A 41 -3.10 -4.79 -8.37
C PHE A 41 -4.60 -4.59 -8.17
N GLU A 42 -5.43 -5.37 -8.89
CA GLU A 42 -6.89 -5.26 -8.85
C GLU A 42 -7.53 -5.62 -7.49
N LYS A 43 -6.85 -6.39 -6.65
CA LYS A 43 -7.30 -6.70 -5.28
C LYS A 43 -6.62 -5.87 -4.21
N SER A 44 -5.67 -5.03 -4.58
CA SER A 44 -4.88 -4.24 -3.65
C SER A 44 -5.49 -2.89 -3.33
N HIS A 45 -5.42 -2.52 -2.05
CA HIS A 45 -5.73 -1.22 -1.50
C HIS A 45 -4.57 -0.80 -0.59
N VAL A 46 -4.16 0.47 -0.66
CA VAL A 46 -2.98 0.96 0.06
C VAL A 46 -3.36 2.16 0.93
N LEU A 47 -3.01 2.09 2.22
CA LEU A 47 -3.14 3.19 3.17
C LEU A 47 -1.76 3.84 3.35
N LYS A 48 -1.56 5.00 2.73
CA LYS A 48 -0.31 5.77 2.77
C LYS A 48 -0.34 6.78 3.92
N ARG A 49 0.66 6.71 4.80
CA ARG A 49 0.88 7.72 5.83
C ARG A 49 1.34 9.03 5.20
N GLU A 50 0.72 10.14 5.57
CA GLU A 50 1.21 11.48 5.28
C GLU A 50 1.97 12.06 6.48
N TYR A 51 2.98 12.87 6.17
CA TYR A 51 3.90 13.47 7.12
C TYR A 51 3.95 14.97 6.86
N GLU A 52 3.67 15.79 7.88
CA GLU A 52 3.59 17.25 7.73
C GLU A 52 4.96 17.90 7.45
N ASP A 53 6.03 17.32 8.01
CA ASP A 53 7.38 17.89 7.99
C ASP A 53 8.28 17.32 6.86
N GLU A 54 7.74 16.50 5.96
CA GLU A 54 8.51 15.86 4.90
C GLU A 54 7.77 15.85 3.57
N GLU A 55 8.32 16.53 2.56
CA GLU A 55 7.72 16.65 1.22
C GLU A 55 7.78 15.32 0.44
N HIS A 56 8.82 14.52 0.67
CA HIS A 56 9.01 13.20 0.05
C HIS A 56 9.45 12.17 1.10
N PRO A 57 8.52 11.66 1.92
CA PRO A 57 8.85 10.70 2.98
C PRO A 57 9.17 9.30 2.44
N PHE A 58 8.83 9.03 1.18
CA PHE A 58 9.04 7.76 0.49
C PHE A 58 10.01 7.91 -0.69
N GLY A 59 10.58 6.80 -1.15
CA GLY A 59 11.46 6.81 -2.32
C GLY A 59 10.70 6.98 -3.65
N TRP A 60 11.38 7.48 -4.69
CA TRP A 60 10.78 7.72 -6.03
C TRP A 60 10.04 6.50 -6.63
N MET A 61 10.48 5.29 -6.33
CA MET A 61 9.81 4.07 -6.79
C MET A 61 8.48 3.83 -6.07
N GLN A 62 8.41 4.18 -4.79
CA GLN A 62 7.17 4.11 -4.00
C GLN A 62 6.17 5.16 -4.46
N ASP A 63 6.64 6.38 -4.74
CA ASP A 63 5.79 7.44 -5.26
C ASP A 63 5.11 6.99 -6.56
N GLY A 64 5.84 6.36 -7.48
CA GLY A 64 5.22 5.76 -8.68
C GLY A 64 4.19 4.67 -8.39
N VAL A 65 4.42 3.82 -7.38
CA VAL A 65 3.41 2.82 -6.94
C VAL A 65 2.17 3.51 -6.37
N PHE A 66 2.35 4.53 -5.52
CA PHE A 66 1.24 5.28 -4.93
C PHE A 66 0.44 6.03 -5.99
N GLU A 67 1.09 6.62 -7.00
CA GLU A 67 0.43 7.26 -8.13
C GLU A 67 -0.50 6.28 -8.86
N LEU A 68 -0.03 5.06 -9.17
CA LEU A 68 -0.86 4.02 -9.79
C LEU A 68 -2.08 3.67 -8.95
N PHE A 69 -1.92 3.51 -7.64
CA PHE A 69 -3.06 3.25 -6.75
C PHE A 69 -4.00 4.45 -6.61
N ALA A 70 -3.48 5.68 -6.65
CA ALA A 70 -4.29 6.89 -6.60
C ALA A 70 -5.14 7.05 -7.87
N GLU A 71 -4.56 6.80 -9.05
CA GLU A 71 -5.28 6.80 -10.33
C GLU A 71 -6.40 5.76 -10.39
N ALA A 72 -6.23 4.65 -9.67
CA ALA A 72 -7.20 3.55 -9.59
C ALA A 72 -8.21 3.67 -8.44
N ASP A 73 -8.22 4.81 -7.72
CA ASP A 73 -9.08 5.06 -6.55
C ASP A 73 -8.93 4.01 -5.42
N ARG A 74 -7.68 3.60 -5.19
CA ARG A 74 -7.29 2.54 -4.24
C ARG A 74 -6.21 2.98 -3.26
N LEU A 75 -5.88 4.28 -3.27
CA LEU A 75 -4.94 4.90 -2.34
C LEU A 75 -5.71 5.72 -1.31
N TYR A 76 -5.61 5.31 -0.06
CA TYR A 76 -6.16 5.99 1.10
C TYR A 76 -5.04 6.69 1.85
N ARG A 77 -5.34 7.84 2.47
CA ARG A 77 -4.35 8.67 3.16
C ARG A 77 -4.73 8.82 4.62
N TRP A 78 -3.74 8.90 5.48
CA TRP A 78 -3.95 9.07 6.92
C TRP A 78 -2.75 9.78 7.55
N GLN A 79 -2.99 10.53 8.62
CA GLN A 79 -2.02 11.27 9.40
C GLN A 79 -2.11 10.95 10.90
N THR A 80 -3.19 10.34 11.37
CA THR A 80 -3.35 9.93 12.76
C THR A 80 -3.83 8.49 12.84
N GLU A 81 -3.66 7.83 14.00
CA GLU A 81 -4.19 6.47 14.18
C GLU A 81 -5.72 6.43 14.03
N GLU A 82 -6.43 7.48 14.43
CA GLU A 82 -7.87 7.60 14.25
C GLU A 82 -8.23 7.64 12.75
N GLU A 83 -7.53 8.45 11.96
CA GLU A 83 -7.72 8.49 10.51
C GLU A 83 -7.38 7.16 9.82
N LEU A 84 -6.40 6.41 10.32
CA LEU A 84 -6.10 5.08 9.82
C LEU A 84 -7.28 4.12 10.02
N VAL A 85 -7.92 4.18 11.20
CA VAL A 85 -9.10 3.38 11.51
C VAL A 85 -10.29 3.77 10.62
N ASP A 86 -10.50 5.08 10.43
CA ASP A 86 -11.56 5.60 9.57
C ASP A 86 -11.34 5.17 8.11
N ALA A 87 -10.13 5.35 7.58
CA ALA A 87 -9.77 4.91 6.22
C ALA A 87 -9.91 3.39 6.05
N ALA A 88 -9.58 2.61 7.08
CA ALA A 88 -9.75 1.16 7.05
C ALA A 88 -11.22 0.72 7.02
N ALA A 89 -12.14 1.54 7.56
CA ALA A 89 -13.58 1.27 7.50
C ALA A 89 -14.19 1.54 6.12
N GLU A 90 -13.52 2.30 5.26
CA GLU A 90 -13.91 2.57 3.87
C GLU A 90 -13.42 1.50 2.88
N LEU A 91 -12.61 0.55 3.34
CA LEU A 91 -12.14 -0.56 2.52
C LEU A 91 -13.30 -1.53 2.18
N PRO A 92 -13.25 -2.17 1.00
CA PRO A 92 -14.31 -3.07 0.51
C PRO A 92 -14.38 -4.45 1.19
#